data_AF-A0A520JLJ6-F1
#
_entry.id   AF-A0A520JLJ6-F1
#
_cell.length_a   1.000
_cell.length_b   1.000
_cell.length_c   1.000
_cell.angle_alpha   90.00
_cell.angle_beta   90.00
_cell.angle_gamma   90.00
#
_symmetry.space_group_name_H-M   'P 1'
#
loop_
_entity.id
_entity.type
_entity.pdbx_description
1 polymer ?
#
loop_
_entity_poly.entity_id
_entity_poly.type
_entity_poly.pdbx_seq_one_letter_code
_entity_poly.pdbx_strand_id
1 'polypeptide(L)'
;VQGPGMPGLRDRARYPGYKAYVQGVIGAFAKDDRILGWDVWNEPDNGADQYKGQEGKEPLVRALLAQVFDWARESDPSQPLTSGVWIGNDWTPGGKTSPMEKLQLAQSDVVTFHDYSWPETFERRIRQLLAYDRPVICTEYMARGNGSTFDGSLPIGKRYNVGMINWGFVDGKTQTRLPWDSWQKPYVLAEPTIWFHEVFRNDGTPYRQAETDLIRRSSAAPKGVVPVALSEVPAVRRQR
;
A
#
# COMPACT_ATOMS: atom_id res chain seq x y z
N VAL A 1 3.20 2.17 -15.12
CA VAL A 1 3.78 1.11 -15.97
C VAL A 1 3.56 -0.20 -15.26
N GLN A 2 2.98 -1.21 -15.93
CA GLN A 2 2.75 -2.54 -15.36
C GLN A 2 3.68 -3.54 -16.04
N GLY A 3 4.46 -4.28 -15.26
CA GLY A 3 5.45 -5.22 -15.77
C GLY A 3 5.29 -6.61 -15.14
N PRO A 4 5.54 -7.69 -15.90
CA PRO A 4 5.69 -7.74 -17.34
C PRO A 4 4.35 -7.49 -18.07
N GLY A 5 4.42 -6.87 -19.26
CA GLY A 5 3.26 -6.72 -20.13
C GLY A 5 2.82 -8.05 -20.78
N MET A 6 1.69 -8.05 -21.48
CA MET A 6 1.11 -9.25 -22.11
C MET A 6 2.09 -10.09 -22.96
N PRO A 7 2.95 -9.51 -23.82
CA PRO A 7 3.96 -10.30 -24.54
C PRO A 7 4.92 -11.05 -23.62
N GLY A 8 5.35 -10.41 -22.52
CA GLY A 8 6.24 -11.03 -21.53
C GLY A 8 5.55 -12.11 -20.71
N LEU A 9 4.26 -11.92 -20.39
CA LEU A 9 3.46 -12.92 -19.67
C LEU A 9 3.24 -14.20 -20.50
N ARG A 10 3.06 -14.08 -21.82
CA ARG A 10 2.82 -15.21 -22.73
C ARG A 10 4.10 -15.96 -23.11
N ASP A 11 5.24 -15.29 -23.13
CA ASP A 11 6.52 -15.85 -23.57
C ASP A 11 7.27 -16.53 -22.40
N ARG A 12 7.07 -17.84 -22.25
CA ARG A 12 7.72 -18.65 -21.20
C ARG A 12 9.24 -18.68 -21.31
N ALA A 13 9.83 -18.41 -22.48
CA ALA A 13 11.29 -18.35 -22.63
C ALA A 13 11.91 -17.19 -21.84
N ARG A 14 11.11 -16.19 -21.42
CA ARG A 14 11.57 -15.06 -20.59
C ARG A 14 11.60 -15.37 -19.10
N TYR A 15 10.90 -16.41 -18.65
CA TYR A 15 10.71 -16.70 -17.23
C TYR A 15 12.01 -17.00 -16.49
N PRO A 16 13.01 -17.68 -17.09
CA PRO A 16 14.33 -17.81 -16.46
C PRO A 16 14.96 -16.46 -16.10
N GLY A 17 14.77 -15.43 -16.94
CA GLY A 17 15.24 -14.07 -16.65
C GLY A 17 14.47 -13.40 -15.50
N TYR A 18 13.16 -13.62 -15.42
CA TYR A 18 12.34 -13.13 -14.29
C TYR A 18 12.72 -13.80 -12.98
N LYS A 19 12.94 -15.12 -13.00
CA LYS A 19 13.45 -15.88 -11.86
C LYS A 19 14.80 -15.35 -11.40
N ALA A 20 15.74 -15.17 -12.34
CA ALA A 20 17.06 -14.62 -12.04
C ALA A 20 16.98 -13.20 -11.44
N TYR A 21 16.05 -12.36 -11.90
CA TYR A 21 15.83 -11.04 -11.31
C TYR A 21 15.34 -11.13 -9.85
N VAL A 22 14.30 -11.93 -9.60
CA VAL A 22 13.73 -12.12 -8.24
C VAL A 22 14.80 -12.67 -7.30
N GLN A 23 15.48 -13.74 -7.69
CA GLN A 23 16.50 -14.39 -6.85
C GLN A 23 17.76 -13.54 -6.70
N GLY A 24 18.13 -12.78 -7.73
CA GLY A 24 19.27 -11.88 -7.68
C GLY A 24 19.06 -10.73 -6.70
N VAL A 25 17.86 -10.12 -6.70
CA VAL A 25 17.53 -9.03 -5.77
C VAL A 25 17.35 -9.56 -4.35
N ILE A 26 16.48 -10.56 -4.16
CA ILE A 26 16.19 -11.10 -2.82
C ILE A 26 17.43 -11.77 -2.23
N GLY A 27 18.12 -12.60 -3.00
CA GLY A 27 19.33 -13.30 -2.56
C GLY A 27 20.47 -12.37 -2.15
N ALA A 28 20.65 -11.23 -2.84
CA ALA A 28 21.68 -10.25 -2.50
C ALA A 28 21.49 -9.62 -1.11
N PHE A 29 20.24 -9.53 -0.63
CA PHE A 29 19.90 -8.90 0.66
C PHE A 29 19.17 -9.85 1.62
N ALA A 30 19.24 -11.16 1.38
CA ALA A 30 18.44 -12.16 2.07
C ALA A 30 18.58 -12.11 3.59
N LYS A 31 19.73 -11.66 4.11
CA LYS A 31 20.02 -11.58 5.56
C LYS A 31 20.22 -10.14 6.05
N ASP A 32 19.83 -9.14 5.27
CA ASP A 32 19.91 -7.72 5.66
C ASP A 32 18.76 -7.36 6.63
N ASP A 33 19.10 -6.97 7.85
CA ASP A 33 18.15 -6.65 8.91
C ASP A 33 17.45 -5.29 8.73
N ARG A 34 17.91 -4.48 7.78
CA ARG A 34 17.28 -3.20 7.41
C ARG A 34 16.07 -3.40 6.51
N ILE A 35 15.90 -4.58 5.91
CA ILE A 35 14.75 -4.93 5.08
C ILE A 35 13.62 -5.44 5.97
N LEU A 36 12.46 -4.79 5.89
CA LEU A 36 11.28 -5.17 6.67
C LEU A 36 10.59 -6.43 6.13
N GLY A 37 10.54 -6.58 4.81
CA GLY A 37 9.79 -7.61 4.10
C GLY A 37 9.84 -7.38 2.59
N TRP A 38 9.42 -8.38 1.82
CA TRP A 38 9.41 -8.35 0.37
C TRP A 38 7.97 -8.32 -0.13
N ASP A 39 7.51 -7.17 -0.60
CA ASP A 39 6.30 -7.10 -1.43
C ASP A 39 6.67 -7.54 -2.85
N VAL A 40 6.28 -8.78 -3.18
CA VAL A 40 6.74 -9.43 -4.40
C VAL A 40 5.97 -8.97 -5.63
N TRP A 41 4.81 -8.33 -5.45
CA TRP A 41 4.01 -7.81 -6.55
C TRP A 41 2.94 -6.81 -6.11
N ASN A 42 3.06 -5.59 -6.64
CA ASN A 42 2.10 -4.51 -6.45
C ASN A 42 0.86 -4.65 -7.34
N GLU A 43 -0.33 -4.73 -6.73
CA GLU A 43 -1.64 -4.73 -7.42
C GLU A 43 -1.68 -5.58 -8.72
N PRO A 44 -1.42 -6.89 -8.62
CA PRO A 44 -1.09 -7.75 -9.77
C PRO A 44 -2.15 -7.79 -10.87
N ASP A 45 -3.42 -7.73 -10.49
CA ASP A 45 -4.58 -7.77 -11.39
C ASP A 45 -5.13 -6.37 -11.72
N ASN A 46 -4.35 -5.31 -11.49
CA ASN A 46 -4.76 -3.96 -11.88
C ASN A 46 -4.84 -3.86 -13.42
N GLY A 47 -6.06 -3.70 -13.94
CA GLY A 47 -6.30 -3.53 -15.37
C GLY A 47 -5.99 -2.12 -15.89
N ALA A 48 -5.97 -1.11 -15.00
CA ALA A 48 -5.83 0.34 -15.24
C ALA A 48 -6.31 0.82 -16.63
N ASP A 49 -7.47 1.49 -16.67
CA ASP A 49 -8.18 1.92 -17.89
C ASP A 49 -7.32 2.63 -18.94
N GLN A 50 -6.22 3.26 -18.53
CA GLN A 50 -5.25 3.92 -19.41
C GLN A 50 -4.49 2.93 -20.32
N TYR A 51 -4.49 1.63 -19.99
CA TYR A 51 -3.77 0.58 -20.71
C TYR A 51 -4.76 -0.38 -21.39
N LYS A 52 -4.89 -0.28 -22.72
CA LYS A 52 -5.75 -1.15 -23.52
C LYS A 52 -5.13 -2.55 -23.72
N GLY A 53 -5.97 -3.54 -24.04
CA GLY A 53 -5.52 -4.87 -24.47
C GLY A 53 -5.10 -5.81 -23.34
N GLN A 54 -5.71 -5.69 -22.16
CA GLN A 54 -5.41 -6.52 -20.98
C GLN A 54 -6.33 -7.75 -20.82
N GLU A 55 -7.17 -8.04 -21.82
CA GLU A 55 -8.07 -9.19 -21.78
C GLU A 55 -7.30 -10.50 -21.56
N GLY A 56 -7.76 -11.31 -20.60
CA GLY A 56 -7.11 -12.57 -20.23
C GLY A 56 -5.76 -12.44 -19.53
N LYS A 57 -5.40 -11.24 -19.06
CA LYS A 57 -4.13 -11.00 -18.35
C LYS A 57 -4.11 -11.58 -16.94
N GLU A 58 -5.20 -11.45 -16.17
CA GLU A 58 -5.24 -11.88 -14.75
C GLU A 58 -4.78 -13.34 -14.55
N PRO A 59 -5.27 -14.34 -15.31
CA PRO A 59 -4.84 -15.72 -15.07
C PRO A 59 -3.34 -15.93 -15.32
N LEU A 60 -2.76 -15.18 -16.27
CA LEU A 60 -1.33 -15.22 -16.56
C LEU A 60 -0.52 -14.56 -15.44
N VAL A 61 -0.96 -13.40 -14.94
CA VAL A 61 -0.30 -12.73 -13.82
C VAL A 61 -0.38 -13.58 -12.56
N ARG A 62 -1.55 -14.14 -12.23
CA ARG A 62 -1.73 -15.00 -11.06
C ARG A 62 -0.83 -16.23 -11.10
N ALA A 63 -0.72 -16.88 -12.27
CA ALA A 63 0.18 -18.02 -12.46
C ALA A 63 1.67 -17.65 -12.34
N LEU A 64 2.04 -16.42 -12.69
CA LEU A 64 3.40 -15.93 -12.50
C LEU A 64 3.64 -15.47 -11.05
N LEU A 65 2.68 -14.83 -10.39
CA LEU A 65 2.77 -14.47 -8.98
C LEU A 65 3.02 -15.68 -8.09
N ALA A 66 2.33 -16.81 -8.34
CA ALA A 66 2.59 -18.06 -7.64
C ALA A 66 4.06 -18.50 -7.76
N GLN A 67 4.63 -18.43 -8.98
CA GLN A 67 6.04 -18.76 -9.21
C GLN A 67 6.99 -17.74 -8.55
N VAL A 68 6.64 -16.45 -8.53
CA VAL A 68 7.45 -15.43 -7.87
C VAL A 68 7.55 -15.69 -6.36
N PHE A 69 6.45 -16.10 -5.71
CA PHE A 69 6.52 -16.55 -4.31
C PHE A 69 7.47 -17.73 -4.14
N ASP A 70 7.40 -18.75 -5.00
CA ASP A 70 8.31 -19.90 -4.94
C ASP A 70 9.77 -19.47 -5.13
N TRP A 71 10.07 -18.65 -6.14
CA TRP A 71 11.43 -18.17 -6.41
C TRP A 71 11.98 -17.30 -5.29
N ALA A 72 11.13 -16.47 -4.68
CA ALA A 72 11.49 -15.66 -3.52
C ALA A 72 11.84 -16.55 -2.31
N ARG A 73 11.05 -17.60 -2.05
CA ARG A 73 11.34 -18.56 -0.98
C ARG A 73 12.59 -19.41 -1.24
N GLU A 74 12.84 -19.78 -2.49
CA GLU A 74 14.07 -20.49 -2.89
C GLU A 74 15.34 -19.67 -2.57
N SER A 75 15.23 -18.33 -2.46
CA SER A 75 16.34 -17.47 -2.03
C SER A 75 16.57 -17.43 -0.51
N ASP A 76 15.74 -18.12 0.29
CA ASP A 76 15.83 -18.21 1.75
C ASP A 76 16.02 -16.84 2.46
N PRO A 77 15.20 -15.82 2.20
CA PRO A 77 15.29 -14.56 2.93
C PRO A 77 14.86 -14.73 4.40
N SER A 78 15.50 -14.01 5.32
CA SER A 78 15.06 -13.93 6.73
C SER A 78 13.84 -13.03 6.93
N GLN A 79 13.46 -12.25 5.92
CA GLN A 79 12.32 -11.32 5.96
C GLN A 79 11.05 -11.96 5.38
N PRO A 80 9.85 -11.58 5.85
CA PRO A 80 8.58 -12.11 5.34
C PRO A 80 8.30 -11.69 3.88
N LEU A 81 7.56 -12.53 3.16
CA LEU A 81 7.03 -12.23 1.83
C LEU A 81 5.58 -11.76 1.91
N THR A 82 5.17 -10.91 0.97
CA THR A 82 3.78 -10.48 0.82
C THR A 82 3.41 -10.09 -0.61
N SER A 83 2.11 -10.10 -0.90
CA SER A 83 1.51 -9.34 -2.01
C SER A 83 0.13 -8.87 -1.56
N GLY A 84 -0.12 -7.57 -1.62
CA GLY A 84 -1.26 -6.95 -0.93
C GLY A 84 -2.59 -7.07 -1.66
N VAL A 85 -3.66 -7.41 -0.93
CA VAL A 85 -5.03 -7.32 -1.46
C VAL A 85 -5.47 -5.85 -1.55
N TRP A 86 -6.11 -5.46 -2.64
CA TRP A 86 -6.36 -4.04 -2.93
C TRP A 86 -7.75 -3.80 -3.54
N ILE A 87 -8.21 -4.76 -4.33
CA ILE A 87 -9.55 -4.83 -4.91
C ILE A 87 -10.43 -5.81 -4.14
N GLY A 88 -11.75 -5.65 -4.19
CA GLY A 88 -12.72 -6.55 -3.54
C GLY A 88 -13.37 -5.97 -2.27
N ASN A 89 -14.34 -6.71 -1.72
CA ASN A 89 -15.19 -6.26 -0.61
C ASN A 89 -15.24 -7.21 0.60
N ASP A 90 -14.83 -8.46 0.43
CA ASP A 90 -14.89 -9.49 1.46
C ASP A 90 -13.59 -10.30 1.47
N TRP A 91 -12.68 -9.88 2.33
CA TRP A 91 -11.40 -10.53 2.54
C TRP A 91 -11.40 -11.46 3.76
N THR A 92 -12.56 -11.73 4.38
CA THR A 92 -12.61 -12.63 5.54
C THR A 92 -12.08 -14.03 5.20
N PRO A 93 -11.54 -14.79 6.17
CA PRO A 93 -11.20 -16.20 5.96
C PRO A 93 -12.42 -16.98 5.46
N GLY A 94 -12.32 -17.58 4.28
CA GLY A 94 -13.45 -18.27 3.62
C GLY A 94 -14.46 -17.34 2.94
N GLY A 95 -14.22 -16.03 2.93
CA GLY A 95 -15.06 -15.03 2.27
C GLY A 95 -15.03 -15.10 0.74
N LYS A 96 -15.76 -14.18 0.11
CA LYS A 96 -15.94 -14.10 -1.35
C LYS A 96 -14.75 -13.43 -2.05
N THR A 97 -13.57 -14.02 -1.89
CA THR A 97 -12.31 -13.60 -2.54
C THR A 97 -12.20 -14.16 -3.96
N SER A 98 -11.66 -13.36 -4.86
CA SER A 98 -11.23 -13.78 -6.20
C SER A 98 -10.06 -14.77 -6.12
N PRO A 99 -9.74 -15.49 -7.21
CA PRO A 99 -8.55 -16.35 -7.26
C PRO A 99 -7.24 -15.61 -6.98
N MET A 100 -7.12 -14.33 -7.36
CA MET A 100 -5.95 -13.51 -7.08
C MET A 100 -5.82 -13.21 -5.58
N GLU A 101 -6.89 -12.67 -4.97
CA GLU A 101 -6.91 -12.37 -3.53
C GLU A 101 -6.65 -13.62 -2.68
N LYS A 102 -7.18 -14.78 -3.10
CA LYS A 102 -6.89 -16.07 -2.44
C LYS A 102 -5.41 -16.41 -2.48
N LEU A 103 -4.77 -16.26 -3.64
CA LEU A 103 -3.33 -16.54 -3.78
C LEU A 103 -2.51 -15.60 -2.89
N GLN A 104 -2.81 -14.29 -2.94
CA GLN A 104 -2.15 -13.27 -2.14
C GLN A 104 -2.25 -13.56 -0.64
N LEU A 105 -3.47 -13.76 -0.13
CA LEU A 105 -3.72 -14.03 1.28
C LEU A 105 -3.16 -15.38 1.74
N ALA A 106 -3.12 -16.40 0.87
CA ALA A 106 -2.60 -17.71 1.23
C ALA A 106 -1.08 -17.79 1.24
N GLN A 107 -0.40 -17.04 0.36
CA GLN A 107 1.06 -17.13 0.19
C GLN A 107 1.84 -16.09 1.00
N SER A 108 1.20 -15.02 1.46
CA SER A 108 1.89 -13.96 2.22
C SER A 108 2.16 -14.39 3.67
N ASP A 109 3.37 -14.18 4.16
CA ASP A 109 3.74 -14.46 5.56
C ASP A 109 3.19 -13.37 6.51
N VAL A 110 3.10 -12.15 6.00
CA VAL A 110 2.44 -10.99 6.61
C VAL A 110 1.26 -10.57 5.74
N VAL A 111 0.14 -10.16 6.34
CA VAL A 111 -1.02 -9.73 5.55
C VAL A 111 -0.83 -8.26 5.18
N THR A 112 -0.79 -7.95 3.89
CA THR A 112 -0.79 -6.56 3.41
C THR A 112 -2.01 -6.22 2.59
N PHE A 113 -2.38 -4.94 2.60
CA PHE A 113 -3.52 -4.46 1.83
C PHE A 113 -3.40 -2.99 1.46
N HIS A 114 -4.11 -2.59 0.40
CA HIS A 114 -4.25 -1.20 -0.02
C HIS A 114 -5.67 -0.72 0.25
N ASP A 115 -5.81 0.53 0.70
CA ASP A 115 -7.11 1.12 0.92
C ASP A 115 -7.10 2.64 0.81
N TYR A 116 -7.86 3.14 -0.16
CA TYR A 116 -8.05 4.56 -0.42
C TYR A 116 -9.48 5.02 -0.13
N SER A 117 -10.20 4.31 0.74
CA SER A 117 -11.61 4.57 1.04
C SER A 117 -11.81 5.41 2.31
N TRP A 118 -13.08 5.72 2.60
CA TRP A 118 -13.48 6.39 3.83
C TRP A 118 -13.19 5.53 5.08
N PRO A 119 -13.01 6.16 6.26
CA PRO A 119 -12.57 5.48 7.49
C PRO A 119 -13.42 4.26 7.90
N GLU A 120 -14.73 4.29 7.63
CA GLU A 120 -15.65 3.21 7.96
C GLU A 120 -15.39 1.95 7.12
N THR A 121 -15.02 2.13 5.86
CA THR A 121 -14.64 1.02 4.97
C THR A 121 -13.25 0.52 5.29
N PHE A 122 -12.32 1.44 5.57
CA PHE A 122 -10.98 1.12 6.03
C PHE A 122 -11.01 0.25 7.31
N GLU A 123 -11.76 0.65 8.34
CA GLU A 123 -11.90 -0.12 9.58
C GLU A 123 -12.54 -1.48 9.34
N ARG A 124 -13.58 -1.55 8.50
CA ARG A 124 -14.23 -2.81 8.14
C ARG A 124 -13.22 -3.78 7.52
N ARG A 125 -12.41 -3.33 6.56
CA ARG A 125 -11.39 -4.16 5.90
C ARG A 125 -10.30 -4.63 6.87
N ILE A 126 -9.82 -3.76 7.78
CA ILE A 126 -8.91 -4.16 8.85
C ILE A 126 -9.50 -5.31 9.67
N ARG A 127 -10.75 -5.19 10.12
CA ARG A 127 -11.39 -6.24 10.93
C ARG A 127 -11.51 -7.58 10.19
N GLN A 128 -11.71 -7.56 8.87
CA GLN A 128 -11.69 -8.78 8.05
C GLN A 128 -10.31 -9.44 8.04
N LEU A 129 -9.25 -8.63 7.87
CA LEU A 129 -7.88 -9.12 7.74
C LEU A 129 -7.25 -9.57 9.07
N LEU A 130 -7.67 -8.98 10.20
CA LEU A 130 -7.21 -9.42 11.52
C LEU A 130 -7.59 -10.88 11.84
N ALA A 131 -8.63 -11.43 11.19
CA ALA A 131 -9.05 -12.81 11.38
C ALA A 131 -8.06 -13.86 10.84
N TYR A 132 -7.02 -13.45 10.10
CA TYR A 132 -5.96 -14.36 9.62
C TYR A 132 -4.86 -14.63 10.64
N ASP A 133 -4.91 -14.02 11.82
CA ASP A 133 -3.92 -14.21 12.92
C ASP A 133 -2.46 -14.01 12.49
N ARG A 134 -2.25 -13.05 11.58
CA ARG A 134 -0.95 -12.61 11.07
C ARG A 134 -0.80 -11.11 11.26
N PRO A 135 0.42 -10.56 11.38
CA PRO A 135 0.59 -9.11 11.39
C PRO A 135 -0.02 -8.50 10.13
N VAL A 136 -0.61 -7.30 10.27
CA VAL A 136 -1.29 -6.62 9.18
C VAL A 136 -0.59 -5.28 8.91
N ILE A 137 -0.31 -5.00 7.64
CA ILE A 137 0.26 -3.72 7.20
C ILE A 137 -0.58 -3.17 6.05
N CYS A 138 -1.12 -1.97 6.21
CA CYS A 138 -1.64 -1.21 5.09
C CYS A 138 -0.44 -0.61 4.34
N THR A 139 -0.11 -1.18 3.19
CA THR A 139 1.08 -0.80 2.40
C THR A 139 0.83 0.38 1.47
N GLU A 140 -0.45 0.70 1.21
CA GLU A 140 -0.85 1.91 0.52
C GLU A 140 -2.16 2.47 1.07
N TYR A 141 -2.14 3.74 1.45
CA TYR A 141 -3.33 4.53 1.73
C TYR A 141 -3.08 6.02 1.48
N MET A 142 -4.16 6.76 1.68
CA MET A 142 -4.30 8.20 1.66
C MET A 142 -4.40 8.79 0.26
N ALA A 143 -5.64 9.03 -0.14
CA ALA A 143 -6.06 9.75 -1.34
C ALA A 143 -7.12 10.75 -0.90
N ARG A 144 -6.71 11.99 -0.60
CA ARG A 144 -7.60 12.97 0.09
C ARG A 144 -8.91 13.22 -0.66
N GLY A 145 -8.84 13.28 -1.99
CA GLY A 145 -10.02 13.47 -2.85
C GLY A 145 -11.02 12.32 -2.82
N ASN A 146 -10.62 11.15 -2.33
CA ASN A 146 -11.45 9.95 -2.23
C ASN A 146 -11.94 9.66 -0.80
N GLY A 147 -11.75 10.61 0.14
CA GLY A 147 -12.14 10.47 1.54
C GLY A 147 -11.15 9.68 2.41
N SER A 148 -10.03 9.21 1.85
CA SER A 148 -8.95 8.57 2.60
C SER A 148 -7.95 9.61 3.05
N THR A 149 -7.98 9.95 4.34
CA THR A 149 -7.12 10.96 4.97
C THR A 149 -6.29 10.37 6.11
N PHE A 150 -5.24 11.09 6.51
CA PHE A 150 -4.41 10.70 7.65
C PHE A 150 -5.20 10.65 8.96
N ASP A 151 -6.00 11.68 9.25
CA ASP A 151 -6.84 11.78 10.44
C ASP A 151 -8.02 10.79 10.44
N GLY A 152 -8.44 10.34 9.26
CA GLY A 152 -9.40 9.24 9.13
C GLY A 152 -8.79 7.86 9.38
N SER A 153 -7.64 7.56 8.76
CA SER A 153 -7.10 6.20 8.68
C SER A 153 -6.07 5.87 9.77
N LEU A 154 -5.17 6.81 10.11
CA LEU A 154 -4.08 6.55 11.06
C LEU A 154 -4.58 6.21 12.48
N PRO A 155 -5.58 6.91 13.05
CA PRO A 155 -6.10 6.54 14.37
C PRO A 155 -6.67 5.12 14.40
N ILE A 156 -7.33 4.70 13.33
CA ILE A 156 -7.88 3.35 13.17
C ILE A 156 -6.74 2.33 13.10
N GLY A 157 -5.78 2.54 12.19
CA GLY A 157 -4.60 1.67 12.07
C GLY A 157 -3.86 1.52 13.40
N LYS A 158 -3.64 2.63 14.12
CA LYS A 158 -3.00 2.62 15.43
C LYS A 158 -3.79 1.81 16.47
N ARG A 159 -5.11 2.01 16.55
CA ARG A 159 -6.02 1.28 17.46
C ARG A 159 -5.95 -0.24 17.25
N TYR A 160 -5.93 -0.68 15.99
CA TYR A 160 -5.88 -2.09 15.63
C TYR A 160 -4.48 -2.66 15.50
N ASN A 161 -3.45 -1.86 15.80
CA ASN A 161 -2.05 -2.25 15.64
C ASN A 161 -1.72 -2.73 14.22
N VAL A 162 -2.18 -1.96 13.23
CA VAL A 162 -1.86 -2.16 11.81
C VAL A 162 -0.68 -1.26 11.45
N GLY A 163 0.33 -1.81 10.77
CA GLY A 163 1.40 -1.02 10.18
C GLY A 163 0.84 -0.14 9.05
N MET A 164 1.34 1.08 8.91
CA MET A 164 0.76 2.06 7.97
C MET A 164 1.85 2.67 7.09
N ILE A 165 1.73 2.51 5.77
CA ILE A 165 2.60 3.11 4.75
C ILE A 165 1.71 3.89 3.79
N ASN A 166 1.88 5.21 3.75
CA ASN A 166 1.10 6.05 2.85
C ASN A 166 1.71 6.05 1.45
N TRP A 167 0.86 6.20 0.43
CA TRP A 167 1.33 6.46 -0.92
C TRP A 167 1.71 7.94 -1.06
N GLY A 168 2.77 8.22 -1.83
CA GLY A 168 3.35 9.56 -1.97
C GLY A 168 4.13 10.03 -0.73
N PHE A 169 5.03 11.00 -0.90
CA PHE A 169 5.77 11.56 0.26
C PHE A 169 6.10 13.03 0.07
N VAL A 170 6.78 13.37 -1.02
CA VAL A 170 7.26 14.71 -1.36
C VAL A 170 6.84 15.05 -2.79
N ASP A 171 6.45 16.31 -3.03
CA ASP A 171 6.26 16.86 -4.36
C ASP A 171 7.55 16.80 -5.17
N GLY A 172 7.58 15.84 -6.08
CA GLY A 172 8.77 15.46 -6.82
C GLY A 172 8.44 14.78 -8.14
N LYS A 173 9.37 13.94 -8.61
CA LYS A 173 9.33 13.36 -9.95
C LYS A 173 8.04 12.58 -10.26
N THR A 174 7.45 11.93 -9.26
CA THR A 174 6.25 11.11 -9.42
C THR A 174 4.94 11.91 -9.45
N GLN A 175 4.96 13.18 -9.02
CA GLN A 175 3.83 14.12 -9.09
C GLN A 175 2.53 13.58 -8.48
N THR A 176 2.66 12.84 -7.38
CA THR A 176 1.54 12.16 -6.71
C THR A 176 0.63 13.11 -5.92
N ARG A 177 0.93 14.43 -5.87
CA ARG A 177 -0.07 15.44 -5.49
C ARG A 177 -1.20 15.60 -6.50
N LEU A 178 -0.99 15.19 -7.76
CA LEU A 178 -2.03 15.26 -8.78
C LEU A 178 -3.03 14.11 -8.60
N PRO A 179 -4.34 14.37 -8.68
CA PRO A 179 -5.37 13.33 -8.60
C PRO A 179 -5.31 12.38 -9.79
N TRP A 180 -5.86 11.16 -9.65
CA TRP A 180 -5.84 10.16 -10.73
C TRP A 180 -6.54 10.64 -12.02
N ASP A 181 -7.46 11.60 -11.97
CA ASP A 181 -8.07 12.16 -13.18
C ASP A 181 -7.12 13.08 -13.97
N SER A 182 -5.92 13.37 -13.45
CA SER A 182 -4.89 14.15 -14.15
C SER A 182 -4.40 13.52 -15.45
N TRP A 183 -4.59 12.20 -15.60
CA TRP A 183 -4.37 11.48 -16.85
C TRP A 183 -5.28 11.94 -17.99
N GLN A 184 -6.46 12.48 -17.66
CA GLN A 184 -7.45 13.01 -18.61
C GLN A 184 -7.52 14.54 -18.57
N LYS A 185 -7.32 15.13 -17.38
CA LYS A 185 -7.45 16.56 -17.12
C LYS A 185 -6.12 17.14 -16.61
N PRO A 186 -5.26 17.68 -17.48
CA PRO A 186 -3.95 18.15 -17.06
C PRO A 186 -4.05 19.40 -16.19
N TYR A 187 -3.40 19.38 -15.03
CA TYR A 187 -3.35 20.49 -14.06
C TYR A 187 -2.19 21.45 -14.40
N VAL A 188 -2.28 22.14 -15.55
CA VAL A 188 -1.19 23.00 -16.07
C VAL A 188 -1.33 24.48 -15.73
N LEU A 189 -2.55 24.96 -15.47
CA LEU A 189 -2.81 26.38 -15.18
C LEU A 189 -2.84 26.69 -13.68
N ALA A 190 -3.25 25.71 -12.86
CA ALA A 190 -3.38 25.85 -11.43
C ALA A 190 -3.13 24.50 -10.75
N GLU A 191 -2.71 24.53 -9.48
CA GLU A 191 -2.60 23.31 -8.68
C GLU A 191 -3.99 22.71 -8.38
N PRO A 192 -4.07 21.40 -8.07
CA PRO A 192 -5.30 20.81 -7.56
C PRO A 192 -5.74 21.50 -6.27
N THR A 193 -7.03 21.76 -6.11
CA THR A 193 -7.62 22.34 -4.89
C THR A 193 -7.23 21.58 -3.63
N ILE A 194 -7.08 20.26 -3.75
CA ILE A 194 -6.60 19.38 -2.70
C ILE A 194 -5.51 18.49 -3.27
N TRP A 195 -4.35 18.45 -2.60
CA TRP A 195 -3.29 17.52 -3.00
C TRP A 195 -3.72 16.10 -2.72
N PHE A 196 -3.35 15.21 -3.63
CA PHE A 196 -3.86 13.86 -3.61
C PHE A 196 -3.16 12.99 -2.57
N HIS A 197 -1.86 12.73 -2.73
CA HIS A 197 -1.11 11.81 -1.87
C HIS A 197 0.03 12.47 -1.05
N GLU A 198 0.67 13.51 -1.57
CA GLU A 198 1.92 14.00 -0.98
C GLU A 198 1.74 14.67 0.38
N VAL A 199 2.76 14.53 1.22
CA VAL A 199 2.81 15.04 2.60
C VAL A 199 3.60 16.35 2.66
N PHE A 200 4.67 16.44 1.87
CA PHE A 200 5.58 17.57 1.84
C PHE A 200 5.63 18.21 0.45
N ARG A 201 5.88 19.51 0.43
CA ARG A 201 6.31 20.24 -0.76
C ARG A 201 7.76 19.88 -1.10
N ASN A 202 8.20 20.26 -2.29
CA ASN A 202 9.55 20.00 -2.78
C ASN A 202 10.67 20.58 -1.90
N ASP A 203 10.38 21.64 -1.13
CA ASP A 203 11.28 22.28 -0.18
C ASP A 203 11.25 21.63 1.23
N GLY A 204 10.47 20.57 1.41
CA GLY A 204 10.31 19.86 2.67
C GLY A 204 9.29 20.49 3.63
N THR A 205 8.63 21.60 3.26
CA THR A 205 7.55 22.15 4.08
C THR A 205 6.31 21.25 4.02
N PRO A 206 5.60 21.02 5.14
CA PRO A 206 4.36 20.25 5.12
C PRO A 206 3.31 20.89 4.20
N TYR A 207 2.63 20.08 3.39
CA TYR A 207 1.43 20.53 2.68
C TYR A 207 0.34 20.95 3.69
N ARG A 208 0.14 20.13 4.73
CA ARG A 208 -0.74 20.40 5.87
C ARG A 208 -0.01 20.08 7.17
N GLN A 209 0.28 21.11 7.97
CA GLN A 209 1.01 20.98 9.23
C GLN A 209 0.36 19.94 10.17
N ALA A 210 -0.97 19.99 10.31
CA ALA A 210 -1.73 19.10 11.18
C ALA A 210 -1.54 17.61 10.87
N GLU A 211 -1.38 17.24 9.60
CA GLU A 211 -1.15 15.85 9.19
C GLU A 211 0.24 15.37 9.63
N THR A 212 1.28 16.19 9.43
CA THR A 212 2.63 15.85 9.90
C THR A 212 2.74 15.78 11.41
N ASP A 213 2.00 16.63 12.13
CA ASP A 213 1.94 16.59 13.58
C ASP A 213 1.22 15.31 14.05
N LEU A 214 0.14 14.91 13.39
CA LEU A 214 -0.55 13.65 13.67
C LEU A 214 0.34 12.44 13.41
N ILE A 215 1.07 12.40 12.29
CA ILE A 215 2.01 11.33 11.97
C ILE A 215 3.07 11.22 13.06
N ARG A 216 3.71 12.34 13.44
CA ARG A 216 4.73 12.36 14.51
C ARG A 216 4.19 11.86 15.85
N ARG A 217 3.01 12.33 16.27
CA ARG A 217 2.37 11.87 17.51
C ARG A 217 2.02 10.38 17.44
N SER A 218 1.48 9.92 16.32
CA SER A 218 1.13 8.52 16.11
C SER A 218 2.35 7.60 16.16
N SER A 219 3.48 8.04 15.60
CA SER A 219 4.74 7.30 15.65
C SER A 219 5.38 7.27 17.04
N ALA A 220 5.26 8.35 17.81
CA ALA A 220 5.78 8.43 19.18
C ALA A 220 4.88 7.71 20.21
N ALA A 221 3.58 7.57 19.94
CA ALA A 221 2.65 6.93 20.85
C ALA A 221 2.94 5.41 20.98
N PRO A 222 2.71 4.81 22.16
CA PRO A 222 2.84 3.37 22.33
C PRO A 222 1.94 2.58 21.36
N LYS A 223 2.30 1.32 21.12
CA LYS A 223 1.52 0.37 20.32
C LYS A 223 0.06 0.32 20.82
N GLY A 224 -0.93 0.43 19.92
CA GLY A 224 -2.35 0.40 20.27
C GLY A 224 -2.92 1.71 20.85
N VAL A 225 -2.07 2.66 21.24
CA VAL A 225 -2.51 3.92 21.88
C VAL A 225 -2.70 5.00 20.83
N VAL A 226 -3.95 5.43 20.64
CA VAL A 226 -4.30 6.54 19.74
C VAL A 226 -3.98 7.86 20.44
N PRO A 227 -3.13 8.73 19.86
CA PRO A 227 -2.83 10.02 20.46
C PRO A 227 -4.04 10.96 20.41
N VAL A 228 -4.25 11.72 21.49
CA VAL A 228 -5.34 12.69 21.62
C VAL A 228 -5.24 13.79 20.54
N ALA A 229 -6.38 14.24 20.03
CA ALA A 229 -6.44 15.34 19.06
C ALA A 229 -6.06 16.68 19.73
N LEU A 230 -5.38 17.57 18.99
CA LEU A 230 -4.95 18.87 19.53
C LEU A 230 -6.12 19.75 20.01
N SER A 231 -7.34 19.54 19.50
CA SER A 231 -8.56 20.24 19.94
C SER A 231 -9.06 19.82 21.32
N GLU A 232 -8.56 18.71 21.88
CA GLU A 232 -8.96 18.18 23.18
C GLU A 232 -7.93 18.43 24.28
N VAL A 233 -6.82 19.11 23.97
CA VAL A 233 -5.85 19.57 24.98
C VAL A 233 -6.46 20.80 25.66
N PRO A 234 -6.82 20.74 26.96
CA PRO A 234 -7.32 21.90 27.66
C PRO A 234 -6.27 23.00 27.57
N ALA A 235 -6.66 24.19 27.12
CA ALA A 235 -5.76 25.33 27.10
C ALA A 235 -5.19 25.53 28.51
N VAL A 236 -3.87 25.37 28.66
CA VAL A 236 -3.19 25.66 29.91
C VAL A 236 -3.44 27.14 30.19
N ARG A 237 -4.35 27.42 31.14
CA ARG A 237 -4.54 28.77 31.68
C ARG A 237 -3.20 29.20 32.24
N ARG A 238 -2.46 30.03 31.50
CA ARG A 238 -1.35 30.78 32.08
C ARG A 238 -1.96 31.67 33.15
N GLN A 239 -1.76 31.31 34.42
CA GLN A 239 -2.00 32.21 35.53
C GLN A 239 -1.07 33.42 35.32
N ARG A 240 -1.67 34.60 35.24
CA ARG A 240 -0.97 35.88 35.45
C ARG A 240 -0.98 36.18 36.93
#